data_AF-A0A976L0W0-F1
#
_entry.id   AF-A0A976L0W0-F1
#
_cell.length_a   1.000
_cell.length_b   1.000
_cell.length_c   1.000
_cell.angle_alpha   90.00
_cell.angle_beta   90.00
_cell.angle_gamma   90.00
#
_symmetry.space_group_name_H-M   'P 1'
#
loop_
_entity.id
_entity.type
_entity.pdbx_description
1 polymer ?
#
loop_
_entity_poly.entity_id
_entity_poly.type
_entity_poly.pdbx_seq_one_letter_code
_entity_poly.pdbx_strand_id
1 'polypeptide(L)'
;MEKDFEGWNKKKQHLNKEKSLYDFFYDEREVWWCSVGINVGVETDGKNEHFERPVLVVKKFNGLMFWGLPLTSKEKKGEHYLKVSHNTGISYAMLSQMRVFSSKRMLRKLGVISEKSFKEVLVKISKYVEPG
;
A
#
# COMPACT_ATOMS: atom_id res chain seq x y z
N MET A 1 0.53 22.88 2.53
CA MET A 1 1.27 22.65 1.29
C MET A 1 0.26 22.25 0.24
N GLU A 2 0.32 22.86 -0.94
CA GLU A 2 -0.58 22.53 -2.04
C GLU A 2 -0.29 21.11 -2.56
N LYS A 3 -1.35 20.40 -2.93
CA LYS A 3 -1.26 19.03 -3.45
C LYS A 3 -1.06 19.07 -4.96
N ASP A 4 -0.05 18.35 -5.47
CA ASP A 4 0.24 18.27 -6.91
C ASP A 4 -0.67 17.27 -7.64
N PHE A 5 -1.92 17.68 -7.87
CA PHE A 5 -2.90 16.87 -8.61
C PHE A 5 -2.55 16.72 -10.10
N GLU A 6 -1.95 17.75 -10.72
CA GLU A 6 -1.62 17.73 -12.14
C GLU A 6 -0.47 16.75 -12.44
N GLY A 7 0.61 16.82 -11.65
CA GLY A 7 1.72 15.87 -11.75
C GLY A 7 1.26 14.44 -11.51
N TRP A 8 0.38 14.24 -10.52
CA TRP A 8 -0.21 12.92 -10.30
C TRP A 8 -1.03 12.45 -11.49
N ASN A 9 -1.83 13.31 -12.12
CA ASN A 9 -2.61 12.95 -13.30
C ASN A 9 -1.72 12.49 -14.46
N LYS A 10 -0.62 13.22 -14.74
CA LYS A 10 0.36 12.83 -15.77
C LYS A 10 0.97 11.45 -15.47
N LYS A 11 1.40 11.21 -14.23
CA LYS A 11 1.94 9.89 -13.82
C LYS A 11 0.89 8.79 -13.92
N LYS A 12 -0.35 9.04 -13.51
CA LYS A 12 -1.46 8.06 -13.58
C LYS A 12 -1.74 7.63 -15.02
N GLN A 13 -1.75 8.56 -15.97
CA GLN A 13 -1.91 8.23 -17.39
C GLN A 13 -0.76 7.37 -17.91
N HIS A 14 0.48 7.67 -17.49
CA HIS A 14 1.64 6.86 -17.84
C HIS A 14 1.53 5.44 -17.30
N LEU A 15 1.25 5.27 -15.99
CA LEU A 15 1.05 3.95 -15.37
C LEU A 15 -0.08 3.16 -16.05
N ASN A 16 -1.14 3.84 -16.51
CA ASN A 16 -2.22 3.17 -17.23
C ASN A 16 -1.78 2.60 -18.59
N LYS A 17 -0.91 3.32 -19.30
CA LYS A 17 -0.38 2.92 -20.62
C LYS A 17 0.70 1.84 -20.54
N GLU A 18 1.43 1.76 -19.43
CA GLU A 18 2.41 0.70 -19.23
C GLU A 18 1.75 -0.66 -19.40
N LYS A 19 2.40 -1.53 -20.18
CA LYS A 19 1.95 -2.91 -20.33
C LYS A 19 2.00 -3.55 -18.95
N SER A 20 0.90 -4.17 -18.54
CA SER A 20 0.96 -5.06 -17.39
C SER A 20 2.02 -6.10 -17.72
N LEU A 21 3.07 -6.14 -16.89
CA LEU A 21 3.99 -7.25 -16.89
C LEU A 21 3.17 -8.44 -16.37
N TYR A 22 2.54 -9.20 -17.26
CA TYR A 22 1.85 -10.44 -16.92
C TYR A 22 2.82 -11.43 -16.24
N ASP A 23 4.13 -11.22 -16.37
CA ASP A 23 5.21 -11.95 -15.72
C ASP A 23 5.59 -11.42 -14.32
N PHE A 24 4.91 -10.37 -13.82
CA PHE A 24 5.21 -9.81 -12.51
C PHE A 24 4.44 -10.53 -11.40
N PHE A 25 5.12 -11.48 -10.77
CA PHE A 25 4.61 -12.22 -9.62
C PHE A 25 4.85 -11.42 -8.34
N TYR A 26 3.75 -11.04 -7.68
CA TYR A 26 3.73 -10.54 -6.31
C TYR A 26 2.81 -11.41 -5.48
N ASP A 27 3.02 -11.48 -4.17
CA ASP A 27 2.22 -12.31 -3.27
C ASP A 27 1.83 -11.59 -1.98
N GLU A 28 0.90 -12.19 -1.24
CA GLU A 28 0.50 -11.71 0.08
C GLU A 28 1.69 -11.69 1.05
N ARG A 29 1.67 -10.76 2.01
CA ARG A 29 2.76 -10.43 2.95
C ARG A 29 3.90 -9.61 2.35
N GLU A 30 3.98 -9.50 1.03
CA GLU A 30 5.01 -8.68 0.40
C GLU A 30 4.71 -7.20 0.60
N VAL A 31 5.76 -6.42 0.82
CA VAL A 31 5.70 -4.96 0.88
C VAL A 31 6.34 -4.42 -0.38
N TRP A 32 5.62 -3.55 -1.08
CA TRP A 32 6.05 -2.95 -2.33
C TRP A 32 5.99 -1.43 -2.24
N TRP A 33 6.98 -0.75 -2.80
CA TRP A 33 6.78 0.66 -3.16
C TRP A 33 5.75 0.72 -4.27
N CYS A 34 4.69 1.47 -4.05
CA CYS A 34 3.59 1.64 -5.00
C CYS A 34 3.32 3.12 -5.23
N SER A 35 2.99 3.50 -6.47
CA SER A 35 2.38 4.79 -6.78
C SER A 35 0.96 4.88 -6.20
N VAL A 36 0.89 5.42 -4.98
CA VAL A 36 -0.35 5.67 -4.23
C VAL A 36 -1.07 6.91 -4.78
N GLY A 37 -0.32 7.91 -5.23
CA GLY A 37 -0.86 9.11 -5.85
C GLY A 37 -1.24 10.21 -4.87
N ILE A 38 -1.73 11.32 -5.41
CA ILE A 38 -2.35 12.41 -4.65
C ILE A 38 -3.86 12.18 -4.59
N ASN A 39 -4.42 12.20 -3.39
CA ASN A 39 -5.79 11.82 -3.07
C ASN A 39 -6.54 12.97 -2.38
N VAL A 40 -7.85 12.79 -2.21
CA VAL A 40 -8.75 13.83 -1.71
C VAL A 40 -8.78 13.84 -0.18
N GLY A 41 -8.79 15.02 0.42
CA GLY A 41 -8.99 15.20 1.85
C GLY A 41 -7.99 14.40 2.70
N VAL A 42 -8.54 13.49 3.50
CA VAL A 42 -7.83 12.70 4.54
C VAL A 42 -7.18 11.41 4.03
N GLU A 43 -7.38 11.08 2.75
CA GLU A 43 -6.76 9.90 2.15
C GLU A 43 -5.22 10.01 2.14
N THR A 44 -4.57 8.87 2.30
CA THR A 44 -3.10 8.83 2.35
C THR A 44 -2.48 9.12 0.99
N ASP A 45 -1.85 10.29 0.87
CA ASP A 45 -1.10 10.67 -0.34
C ASP A 45 0.26 9.99 -0.41
N GLY A 46 0.69 9.61 -1.60
CA GLY A 46 2.07 9.27 -1.92
C GLY A 46 3.05 10.43 -1.79
N LYS A 47 4.35 10.15 -1.89
CA LYS A 47 5.42 11.16 -1.80
C LYS A 47 6.47 10.99 -2.90
N ASN A 48 7.37 11.97 -2.99
CA ASN A 48 8.48 12.00 -3.95
C ASN A 48 7.99 11.99 -5.41
N GLU A 49 8.91 11.83 -6.35
CA GLU A 49 8.67 11.90 -7.80
C GLU A 49 7.60 10.92 -8.30
N HIS A 50 7.47 9.75 -7.68
CA HIS A 50 6.53 8.71 -8.12
C HIS A 50 5.22 8.69 -7.35
N PHE A 51 4.98 9.68 -6.48
CA PHE A 51 3.85 9.70 -5.56
C PHE A 51 3.71 8.34 -4.84
N GLU A 52 4.83 7.87 -4.30
CA GLU A 52 5.01 6.51 -3.84
C GLU A 52 4.97 6.37 -2.32
N ARG A 53 4.55 5.18 -1.87
CA ARG A 53 4.68 4.69 -0.50
C ARG A 53 4.88 3.18 -0.47
N PRO A 54 5.45 2.64 0.61
CA PRO A 54 5.36 1.21 0.85
C PRO A 54 3.89 0.81 1.09
N VAL A 55 3.47 -0.28 0.48
CA VAL A 55 2.14 -0.86 0.57
C VAL A 55 2.32 -2.35 0.81
N LEU A 56 1.70 -2.87 1.87
CA LEU A 56 1.61 -4.30 2.16
C LEU A 56 0.51 -4.92 1.30
N VAL A 57 0.82 -6.02 0.60
CA VAL A 57 -0.17 -6.84 -0.09
C VAL A 57 -0.93 -7.67 0.95
N VAL A 58 -2.19 -7.31 1.19
CA VAL A 58 -3.07 -7.99 2.15
C VAL A 58 -3.80 -9.17 1.51
N LYS A 59 -4.31 -8.97 0.29
CA LYS A 59 -5.01 -10.02 -0.45
C LYS A 59 -4.77 -9.89 -1.94
N LYS A 60 -4.29 -10.95 -2.58
CA LYS A 60 -4.14 -10.99 -4.04
C LYS A 60 -5.40 -11.60 -4.66
N PHE A 61 -6.07 -10.85 -5.54
CA PHE A 61 -7.25 -11.34 -6.25
C PHE A 61 -6.88 -12.03 -7.56
N ASN A 62 -5.90 -11.48 -8.27
CA ASN A 62 -5.27 -12.03 -9.47
C ASN A 62 -3.92 -11.31 -9.69
N GLY A 63 -3.24 -11.52 -10.83
CA GLY A 63 -1.98 -10.82 -11.15
C GLY A 63 -2.11 -9.32 -11.44
N LEU A 64 -3.33 -8.78 -11.50
CA LEU A 64 -3.61 -7.38 -11.84
C LEU A 64 -4.16 -6.55 -10.67
N MET A 65 -4.73 -7.19 -9.65
CA MET A 65 -5.49 -6.55 -8.59
C MET A 65 -5.19 -7.15 -7.22
N PHE A 66 -5.06 -6.28 -6.22
CA PHE A 66 -4.88 -6.67 -4.83
C PHE A 66 -5.46 -5.64 -3.84
N TRP A 67 -5.78 -6.10 -2.63
CA TRP A 67 -5.94 -5.20 -1.48
C TRP A 67 -4.57 -4.84 -0.93
N GLY A 68 -4.30 -3.55 -0.91
CA GLY A 68 -3.08 -2.97 -0.40
C GLY A 68 -3.34 -2.16 0.86
N LEU A 69 -2.41 -2.27 1.80
CA LEU A 69 -2.42 -1.51 3.04
C LEU A 69 -1.22 -0.56 3.08
N PRO A 70 -1.44 0.77 2.92
CA PRO A 70 -0.36 1.75 2.95
C PRO A 70 0.39 1.73 4.28
N LEU A 71 1.71 1.91 4.19
CA LEU A 71 2.60 2.01 5.34
C LEU A 71 3.18 3.43 5.46
N THR A 72 3.58 3.79 6.68
CA THR A 72 4.35 4.99 6.99
C THR A 72 5.59 4.64 7.82
N SER A 73 6.72 5.28 7.51
CA SER A 73 7.95 5.17 8.31
C SER A 73 7.90 6.01 9.59
N LYS A 74 7.06 7.06 9.61
CA LYS A 74 6.84 7.85 10.83
C LYS A 74 6.11 7.01 11.85
N GLU A 75 6.61 7.00 13.08
CA GLU A 75 5.91 6.40 14.21
C GLU A 75 4.51 6.99 14.36
N LYS A 76 3.54 6.09 14.48
CA LYS A 76 2.13 6.43 14.67
C LYS A 76 1.58 5.59 15.82
N LYS A 77 0.90 6.29 16.73
CA LYS A 77 0.19 5.72 17.86
C LYS A 77 -1.31 5.79 17.60
N GLY A 78 -2.07 4.86 18.17
CA GLY A 78 -3.52 4.77 18.03
C GLY A 78 -3.99 3.45 17.42
N GLU A 79 -5.29 3.18 17.55
CA GLU A 79 -5.89 1.87 17.24
C GLU A 79 -5.90 1.55 15.74
N HIS A 80 -5.93 2.59 14.90
CA HIS A 80 -5.90 2.47 13.44
C HIS A 80 -4.50 2.27 12.85
N TYR A 81 -3.48 2.08 13.69
CA TYR A 81 -2.11 1.80 13.27
C TYR A 81 -1.63 0.47 13.85
N LEU A 82 -0.80 -0.24 13.08
CA LEU A 82 -0.13 -1.45 13.53
C LEU A 82 1.35 -1.40 13.14
N LYS A 83 2.24 -1.61 14.11
CA LYS A 83 3.67 -1.72 13.85
C LYS A 83 3.94 -3.01 13.08
N VAL A 84 4.64 -2.90 11.96
CA VAL A 84 5.04 -4.03 11.11
C VAL A 84 6.55 -4.00 10.90
N SER A 85 7.19 -5.15 11.07
CA SER A 85 8.62 -5.32 10.79
C SER A 85 8.78 -6.07 9.48
N HIS A 86 9.58 -5.53 8.57
CA HIS A 86 9.99 -6.14 7.31
C HIS A 86 11.52 -6.12 7.19
N ASN A 87 12.08 -6.79 6.18
CA ASN A 87 13.53 -6.96 6.00
C ASN A 87 14.32 -5.63 6.00
N THR A 88 13.69 -4.52 5.63
CA THR A 88 14.34 -3.20 5.54
C THR A 88 14.03 -2.26 6.70
N GLY A 89 13.39 -2.76 7.77
CA GLY A 89 13.14 -2.00 8.99
C GLY A 89 11.70 -2.07 9.51
N ILE A 90 11.32 -1.06 10.27
CA ILE A 90 10.01 -0.93 10.90
C ILE A 90 9.18 0.10 10.13
N SER A 91 7.93 -0.25 9.85
CA SER A 91 6.90 0.66 9.36
C SER A 91 5.64 0.52 10.19
N TYR A 92 4.69 1.43 9.97
CA TYR A 92 3.38 1.40 10.61
C TYR A 92 2.31 1.28 9.52
N ALA A 93 1.55 0.19 9.57
CA ALA A 93 0.43 -0.05 8.69
C ALA A 93 -0.76 0.84 9.08
N MET A 94 -1.34 1.52 8.09
CA MET A 94 -2.44 2.47 8.26
C MET A 94 -3.76 1.75 8.00
N LEU A 95 -4.31 1.06 9.01
CA LEU A 95 -5.44 0.13 8.88
C LEU A 95 -6.67 0.76 8.19
N SER A 96 -7.00 2.00 8.55
CA SER A 96 -8.13 2.75 7.99
C SER A 96 -7.94 3.21 6.53
N GLN A 97 -6.79 2.93 5.93
CA GLN A 97 -6.41 3.39 4.59
C GLN A 97 -6.25 2.22 3.60
N MET A 98 -6.70 1.02 3.99
CA MET A 98 -6.74 -0.14 3.11
C MET A 98 -7.61 0.15 1.89
N ARG A 99 -7.14 -0.20 0.70
CA ARG A 99 -7.90 -0.04 -0.56
C ARG A 99 -7.41 -0.99 -1.64
N VAL A 100 -8.13 -1.03 -2.75
CA VAL A 100 -7.73 -1.77 -3.95
C VAL A 100 -6.61 -1.05 -4.69
N PHE A 101 -5.64 -1.81 -5.20
CA PHE A 101 -4.58 -1.35 -6.09
C PHE A 101 -4.52 -2.23 -7.33
N SER A 102 -4.10 -1.61 -8.45
CA SER A 102 -3.64 -2.34 -9.62
C SER A 102 -2.15 -2.66 -9.49
N SER A 103 -1.72 -3.83 -9.96
CA SER A 103 -0.30 -4.21 -10.00
C SER A 103 0.56 -3.27 -10.84
N LYS A 104 -0.03 -2.56 -11.82
CA LYS A 104 0.63 -1.46 -12.56
C LYS A 104 1.16 -0.32 -11.67
N ARG A 105 0.73 -0.26 -10.40
CA ARG A 105 1.21 0.75 -9.45
C ARG A 105 2.46 0.30 -8.71
N MET A 106 2.84 -0.99 -8.75
CA MET A 106 3.99 -1.53 -8.06
C MET A 106 5.28 -1.10 -8.77
N LEU A 107 6.28 -0.69 -7.99
CA LEU A 107 7.55 -0.16 -8.49
C LEU A 107 8.71 -1.08 -8.11
N ARG A 108 8.95 -1.29 -6.80
CA ARG A 108 10.04 -2.13 -6.30
C ARG A 108 9.64 -2.85 -5.01
N LYS A 109 10.02 -4.11 -4.87
CA LYS A 109 9.79 -4.91 -3.67
C LYS A 109 10.66 -4.38 -2.55
N LEU A 110 10.06 -4.11 -1.41
CA LEU A 110 10.77 -3.67 -0.21
C LEU A 110 11.11 -4.85 0.71
N GLY A 111 10.25 -5.87 0.77
CA GLY A 111 10.51 -7.05 1.59
C GLY A 111 9.26 -7.86 1.82
N VAL A 112 9.31 -8.72 2.83
CA VAL A 112 8.19 -9.58 3.24
C VAL A 112 8.06 -9.49 4.75
N ILE A 113 6.83 -9.35 5.25
CA ILE A 113 6.61 -9.39 6.71
C ILE A 113 6.48 -10.84 7.19
N SER A 114 6.77 -11.07 8.47
CA SER A 114 6.61 -12.40 9.06
C SER A 114 5.14 -12.83 9.09
N GLU A 115 4.90 -14.15 9.05
CA GLU A 115 3.54 -14.71 9.15
C GLU A 115 2.81 -14.28 10.42
N LYS A 116 3.54 -14.21 11.53
CA LYS A 116 2.99 -13.74 12.81
C LYS A 116 2.47 -12.31 12.68
N SER A 117 3.28 -11.40 12.14
CA SER A 117 2.88 -9.99 11.95
C SER A 117 1.73 -9.87 10.95
N PHE A 118 1.72 -10.69 9.90
CA PHE A 118 0.62 -10.71 8.93
C PHE A 118 -0.70 -11.18 9.54
N LYS A 119 -0.68 -12.23 10.38
CA LYS A 119 -1.88 -12.67 11.11
C LYS A 119 -2.45 -11.56 11.99
N GLU A 120 -1.59 -10.80 12.67
CA GLU A 120 -2.01 -9.64 13.47
C GLU A 120 -2.66 -8.55 12.61
N VAL A 121 -2.13 -8.27 11.42
CA VAL A 121 -2.74 -7.35 10.45
C VAL A 121 -4.15 -7.82 10.07
N LEU A 122 -4.31 -9.10 9.69
CA LEU A 122 -5.59 -9.65 9.26
C LEU A 122 -6.66 -9.61 10.37
N VAL A 123 -6.29 -10.00 11.59
CA VAL A 123 -7.18 -9.92 12.77
C VAL A 123 -7.61 -8.49 13.06
N LYS A 124 -6.71 -7.51 12.91
CA LYS A 124 -7.08 -6.10 13.11
C LYS A 124 -7.98 -5.57 12.00
N ILE A 125 -7.80 -6.00 10.76
CA ILE A 125 -8.64 -5.57 9.63
C ILE A 125 -10.05 -6.16 9.76
N SER A 126 -10.20 -7.42 10.18
CA SER A 126 -11.52 -8.06 10.29
C SER A 126 -12.46 -7.30 11.23
N LYS A 127 -11.92 -6.74 12.32
CA LYS A 127 -12.66 -5.90 13.27
C LYS A 127 -13.29 -4.64 12.70
N TYR A 128 -12.90 -4.19 11.50
CA TYR A 128 -13.52 -3.03 10.83
C TYR A 128 -14.82 -3.40 10.09
N VAL A 129 -15.02 -4.67 9.80
CA VAL A 129 -16.14 -5.18 9.01
C VAL A 129 -17.05 -6.11 9.80
N GLU A 130 -16.58 -6.63 10.93
CA GLU A 130 -17.40 -7.33 11.90
C GLU A 130 -18.44 -6.36 12.48
N PRO A 131 -19.74 -6.75 12.52
CA PRO A 131 -20.74 -5.97 13.23
C PRO A 131 -20.39 -5.92 14.72
N GLY A 132 -20.47 -4.73 15.31
CA GLY A 132 -20.24 -4.50 16.74
C GLY A 132 -21.33 -5.08 17.63
#